data_AF-A0A2A9GZY8-F1
#
_entry.id   AF-A0A2A9GZY8-F1
#
_cell.length_a   1.000
_cell.length_b   1.000
_cell.length_c   1.000
_cell.angle_alpha   90.00
_cell.angle_beta   90.00
_cell.angle_gamma   90.00
#
_symmetry.space_group_name_H-M   'P 1'
#
loop_
_entity.id
_entity.type
_entity.pdbx_description
1 polymer ?
#
loop_
_entity_poly.entity_id
_entity_poly.type
_entity_poly.pdbx_seq_one_letter_code
_entity_poly.pdbx_strand_id
1 'polypeptide(L)'
;MEITLQYFDGCPNWEVLDQRLAKVLDGRPDVRVVRQRVETAEDAARLRFHGAPTVLIDGVDPFADEHAPVGLACRVFRTPAGLAGSPTLDQLRAVIGGAPMSAATRVESPVGPLPGLPIACALTPSAGKEQVQRWRAFDDEHLFEVERGETRLVVHYARTDDSAQRLRDLVATESECCSFVDWRIDDDHDDLRLVVTGTPDQLAALGVG
;
A
#
# COMPACT_ATOMS: atom_id res chain seq x y z
N MET A 1 16.98 1.97 16.78
CA MET A 1 16.29 2.60 15.63
C MET A 1 16.46 4.10 15.76
N GLU A 2 16.75 4.79 14.66
CA GLU A 2 16.82 6.25 14.63
C GLU A 2 15.70 6.80 13.73
N ILE A 3 14.96 7.78 14.24
CA ILE A 3 13.91 8.47 13.50
C ILE A 3 14.34 9.92 13.33
N THR A 4 14.45 10.39 12.10
CA THR A 4 14.78 11.78 11.79
C THR A 4 13.54 12.53 11.33
N LEU A 5 13.14 13.56 12.06
CA LEU A 5 12.10 14.51 11.66
C LEU A 5 12.75 15.70 10.95
N GLN A 6 12.60 15.76 9.63
CA GLN A 6 13.05 16.87 8.79
C GLN A 6 11.96 17.94 8.68
N TYR A 7 12.33 19.20 8.93
CA TYR A 7 11.40 20.33 8.90
C TYR A 7 12.09 21.63 8.48
N PHE A 8 11.30 22.65 8.16
CA PHE A 8 11.75 24.03 8.02
C PHE A 8 10.72 24.97 8.65
N ASP A 9 11.14 26.19 9.00
CA ASP A 9 10.33 27.11 9.80
C ASP A 9 9.11 27.67 9.04
N GLY A 10 9.06 27.51 7.71
CA GLY A 10 7.95 27.99 6.89
C GLY A 10 6.76 27.03 6.76
N CYS A 11 6.74 25.90 7.48
CA CYS A 11 5.59 25.00 7.50
C CYS A 11 5.25 24.52 8.93
N PRO A 12 4.16 24.97 9.57
CA PRO A 12 3.87 24.67 10.99
C PRO A 12 3.48 23.20 11.25
N ASN A 13 3.21 22.43 10.20
CA ASN A 13 2.72 21.06 10.33
C ASN A 13 3.73 20.08 10.98
N TRP A 14 5.01 20.46 11.09
CA TRP A 14 6.02 19.62 11.73
C TRP A 14 5.81 19.46 13.24
N GLU A 15 5.25 20.46 13.91
CA GLU A 15 4.94 20.39 15.36
C GLU A 15 3.88 19.32 15.63
N VAL A 16 2.89 19.21 14.73
CA VAL A 16 1.86 18.17 14.80
C VAL A 16 2.48 16.80 14.61
N LEU A 17 3.43 16.64 13.67
CA LEU A 17 4.12 15.37 13.48
C LEU A 17 5.02 15.03 14.68
N ASP A 18 5.74 16.00 15.25
CA ASP A 18 6.58 15.80 16.43
C ASP A 18 5.75 15.31 17.64
N GLN A 19 4.60 15.94 17.90
CA GLN A 19 3.68 15.51 18.95
C GLN A 19 3.13 14.10 18.71
N ARG A 20 2.85 13.74 17.45
CA ARG A 20 2.36 12.40 17.10
C ARG A 20 3.46 11.36 17.26
N LEU A 21 4.70 11.67 16.86
CA LEU A 21 5.86 10.80 17.10
C LEU A 21 6.07 10.55 18.59
N ALA A 22 6.03 11.58 19.43
CA ALA A 22 6.14 11.42 20.87
C ALA A 22 5.08 10.46 21.45
N LYS A 23 3.84 10.52 20.96
CA LYS A 23 2.76 9.60 21.37
C LYS A 23 2.97 8.16 20.88
N VAL A 24 3.52 7.97 19.69
CA VAL A 24 3.78 6.63 19.13
C VAL A 24 4.98 5.97 19.79
N LEU A 25 5.94 6.77 20.25
CA LEU A 25 7.18 6.32 20.88
C LEU A 25 7.10 6.28 22.41
N ASP A 26 5.93 6.54 22.98
CA ASP A 26 5.73 6.43 24.42
C ASP A 26 6.07 5.01 24.89
N GLY A 27 6.97 4.89 25.87
CA GLY A 27 7.48 3.61 26.34
C GLY A 27 8.51 2.91 25.43
N ARG A 28 9.06 3.57 24.40
CA ARG A 28 10.09 3.03 23.48
C ARG A 28 11.47 3.71 23.65
N PRO A 29 12.22 3.40 24.72
CA PRO A 29 13.54 4.00 24.96
C PRO A 29 14.61 3.53 23.95
N ASP A 30 14.31 2.49 23.16
CA ASP A 30 15.16 1.92 22.10
C ASP A 30 15.18 2.77 20.82
N VAL A 31 14.30 3.78 20.73
CA VAL A 31 14.16 4.64 19.54
C VAL A 31 14.68 6.05 19.85
N ARG A 32 15.64 6.51 19.05
CA ARG A 32 16.17 7.87 19.12
C ARG A 32 15.50 8.76 18.09
N VAL A 33 14.93 9.89 18.50
CA VAL A 33 14.37 10.89 17.58
C VAL A 33 15.35 12.05 17.41
N VAL A 34 15.73 12.33 16.17
CA VAL A 34 16.58 13.46 15.79
C VAL A 34 15.74 14.45 15.01
N ARG A 35 15.78 15.73 15.38
CA ARG A 35 15.13 16.81 14.63
C ARG A 35 16.17 17.46 13.74
N GLN A 36 15.93 17.48 12.44
CA GLN A 36 16.85 18.04 11.45
C GLN A 36 16.16 19.20 10.72
N ARG A 37 16.67 20.41 10.92
CA ARG A 37 16.19 21.58 10.20
C ARG A 37 16.82 21.64 8.81
N VAL A 38 16.02 21.90 7.79
CA VAL A 38 16.43 22.11 6.39
C VAL A 38 16.26 23.61 6.10
N GLU A 39 17.36 24.35 5.99
CA GLU A 39 17.31 25.82 5.93
C GLU A 39 17.34 26.36 4.50
N THR A 40 17.96 25.62 3.57
CA THR A 40 18.20 26.10 2.21
C THR A 40 17.68 25.12 1.15
N ALA A 41 17.48 25.63 -0.07
CA ALA A 41 17.15 24.78 -1.22
C ALA A 41 18.30 23.80 -1.56
N GLU A 42 19.55 24.18 -1.27
CA GLU A 42 20.73 23.32 -1.46
C GLU A 42 20.75 22.17 -0.45
N ASP A 43 20.37 22.44 0.81
CA ASP A 43 20.16 21.38 1.81
C ASP A 43 19.01 20.47 1.41
N ALA A 44 17.92 21.03 0.89
CA ALA A 44 16.79 20.24 0.41
C ALA A 44 17.20 19.31 -0.74
N ALA A 45 18.00 19.79 -1.69
CA ALA A 45 18.55 18.97 -2.78
C ALA A 45 19.46 17.86 -2.25
N ARG A 46 20.41 18.19 -1.37
CA ARG A 46 21.36 17.22 -0.79
C ARG A 46 20.67 16.12 -0.01
N LEU A 47 19.59 16.45 0.68
CA LEU A 47 18.83 15.52 1.52
C LEU A 47 17.70 14.82 0.76
N ARG A 48 17.46 15.16 -0.51
CA ARG A 48 16.25 14.76 -1.27
C ARG A 48 14.98 15.06 -0.48
N PHE A 49 14.90 16.27 0.05
CA PHE A 49 13.80 16.73 0.89
C PHE A 49 12.60 17.14 0.04
N HIS A 50 11.52 16.36 0.11
CA HIS A 50 10.27 16.59 -0.64
C HIS A 50 9.26 17.46 0.12
N GLY A 51 9.68 18.16 1.17
CA GLY A 51 8.87 19.09 1.94
C GLY A 51 8.70 18.74 3.42
N ALA A 52 8.21 19.70 4.20
CA ALA A 52 7.99 19.57 5.64
C ALA A 52 6.55 19.20 5.99
N PRO A 53 6.34 18.39 7.02
CA PRO A 53 7.37 17.57 7.66
C PRO A 53 7.75 16.35 6.82
N THR A 54 8.96 15.85 6.97
CA THR A 54 9.38 14.53 6.46
C THR A 54 9.90 13.70 7.62
N VAL A 55 9.50 12.42 7.70
CA VAL A 55 9.97 11.49 8.72
C VAL A 55 10.81 10.43 8.04
N LEU A 56 12.04 10.23 8.52
CA LEU A 56 12.93 9.18 8.06
C LEU A 56 13.07 8.15 9.18
N ILE A 57 12.86 6.87 8.86
CA ILE A 57 13.09 5.74 9.77
C ILE A 57 14.35 5.05 9.27
N ASP A 58 15.39 5.05 10.10
CA ASP A 58 16.72 4.56 9.75
C ASP A 58 17.21 5.11 8.38
N GLY A 59 16.88 6.38 8.10
CA GLY A 59 17.25 7.10 6.87
C GLY A 59 16.27 6.96 5.69
N VAL A 60 15.21 6.15 5.81
CA VAL A 60 14.22 5.91 4.75
C VAL A 60 12.92 6.65 5.03
N ASP A 61 12.39 7.38 4.05
CA ASP A 61 11.06 8.01 4.14
C ASP A 61 9.97 6.99 3.77
N PRO A 62 9.16 6.51 4.73
CA PRO A 62 8.11 5.53 4.45
C PRO A 62 6.88 6.14 3.76
N PHE A 63 6.81 7.48 3.65
CA PHE A 63 5.72 8.19 2.99
C PHE A 63 6.14 8.77 1.64
N ALA A 64 7.34 8.45 1.16
CA ALA A 64 7.92 9.00 -0.06
C ALA A 64 6.96 8.90 -1.25
N ASP A 65 6.86 10.00 -2.00
CA ASP A 65 6.25 10.02 -3.33
C ASP A 65 7.36 10.36 -4.31
N GLU A 66 7.74 9.42 -5.16
CA GLU A 66 8.86 9.55 -6.10
C GLU A 66 8.64 10.68 -7.13
N HIS A 67 7.39 11.10 -7.31
CA HIS A 67 7.03 12.18 -8.23
C HIS A 67 6.97 13.56 -7.54
N ALA A 68 7.13 13.62 -6.22
CA ALA A 68 7.10 14.88 -5.50
C ALA A 68 8.35 15.71 -5.81
N PRO A 69 8.22 17.02 -6.13
CA PRO A 69 9.38 17.87 -6.33
C PRO A 69 10.16 18.02 -5.01
N VAL A 70 11.48 18.06 -5.12
CA VAL A 70 12.36 18.42 -4.00
C VAL A 70 12.25 19.94 -3.77
N GLY A 71 12.11 20.35 -2.51
CA GLY A 71 12.08 21.77 -2.17
C GLY A 71 11.54 22.09 -0.78
N LEU A 72 11.69 23.35 -0.41
CA LEU A 72 11.14 23.93 0.83
C LEU A 72 9.64 24.19 0.66
N ALA A 73 8.84 23.12 0.71
CA ALA A 73 7.39 23.19 0.58
C ALA A 73 6.69 22.48 1.75
N CYS A 74 5.46 22.87 2.04
CA CYS A 74 4.62 22.07 2.93
C CYS A 74 4.22 20.77 2.23
N ARG A 75 4.54 19.65 2.85
CA ARG A 75 4.15 18.32 2.39
C ARG A 75 2.72 18.01 2.80
N VAL A 76 2.02 17.32 1.92
CA VAL A 76 0.66 16.85 2.14
C VAL A 76 0.66 15.33 2.19
N PHE A 77 0.01 14.79 3.20
CA PHE A 77 -0.14 13.37 3.46
C PHE A 77 -1.56 12.92 3.13
N ARG A 78 -1.68 11.73 2.53
CA ARG A 78 -2.97 11.07 2.34
C ARG A 78 -3.34 10.37 3.65
N THR A 79 -4.46 10.76 4.23
CA THR A 79 -5.03 10.14 5.43
C THR A 79 -6.43 9.60 5.14
N PRO A 80 -6.99 8.71 5.98
CA PRO A 80 -8.37 8.26 5.83
C PRO A 80 -9.40 9.39 5.85
N ALA A 81 -9.10 10.51 6.52
CA ALA A 81 -9.95 11.70 6.57
C ALA A 81 -9.72 12.68 5.41
N GLY A 82 -8.86 12.33 4.44
CA GLY A 82 -8.46 13.19 3.32
C GLY A 82 -7.02 13.69 3.43
N LEU A 83 -6.72 14.77 2.72
CA LEU A 83 -5.40 15.37 2.69
C LEU A 83 -5.11 16.14 3.99
N ALA A 84 -3.94 15.91 4.60
CA ALA A 84 -3.54 16.57 5.83
C ALA A 84 -2.05 16.94 5.80
N GLY A 85 -1.64 17.91 6.63
CA GLY A 85 -0.23 18.30 6.76
C GLY A 85 0.65 17.33 7.55
N SER A 86 0.09 16.24 8.09
CA SER A 86 0.81 15.26 8.91
C SER A 86 0.13 13.89 8.85
N PRO A 87 0.89 12.77 8.83
CA PRO A 87 0.34 11.41 8.87
C PRO A 87 -0.32 11.10 10.21
N THR A 88 -1.29 10.18 10.23
CA THR A 88 -2.03 9.82 11.45
C THR A 88 -1.17 9.01 12.43
N LEU A 89 -1.63 8.89 13.69
CA LEU A 89 -0.97 8.05 14.69
C LEU A 89 -0.87 6.59 14.24
N ASP A 90 -1.93 6.06 13.62
CA ASP A 90 -1.96 4.67 13.16
C ASP A 90 -1.02 4.44 11.98
N GLN A 91 -0.93 5.40 11.05
CA GLN A 91 0.05 5.37 9.96
C GLN A 91 1.49 5.37 10.51
N LEU A 92 1.77 6.18 11.54
CA LEU A 92 3.08 6.23 12.18
C LEU A 92 3.40 4.93 12.94
N ARG A 93 2.43 4.34 13.65
CA ARG A 93 2.61 3.04 14.33
C ARG A 93 2.93 1.93 13.33
N ALA A 94 2.25 1.90 12.19
CA ALA A 94 2.48 0.89 11.17
C ALA A 94 3.93 0.90 10.65
N VAL A 95 4.49 2.09 10.43
CA VAL A 95 5.85 2.22 9.87
C VAL A 95 6.96 2.13 10.92
N ILE A 96 6.69 2.49 12.19
CA ILE A 96 7.67 2.42 13.30
C ILE A 96 7.66 1.05 14.00
N GLY A 97 6.52 0.34 13.97
CA GLY A 97 6.37 -1.00 14.52
C GLY A 97 7.01 -2.10 13.67
N GLY A 98 7.37 -1.80 12.42
CA GLY A 98 8.11 -2.70 11.54
C GLY A 98 9.63 -2.61 11.78
N ALA A 99 10.25 -3.70 12.22
CA ALA A 99 11.71 -3.83 12.30
C ALA A 99 12.35 -3.87 10.89
N PRO A 100 13.68 -3.65 10.75
CA PRO A 100 14.29 -3.17 9.50
C PRO A 100 14.27 -4.22 8.39
N MET A 101 13.91 -3.80 7.18
CA MET A 101 14.15 -4.55 5.95
C MET A 101 15.62 -4.44 5.54
N SER A 102 16.38 -5.53 5.69
CA SER A 102 17.41 -5.86 4.70
C SER A 102 17.63 -7.37 4.56
N ALA A 103 17.37 -7.83 3.35
CA ALA A 103 17.84 -9.05 2.67
C ALA A 103 17.85 -10.38 3.44
N ALA A 104 16.74 -11.13 3.35
CA ALA A 104 16.72 -12.50 2.83
C ALA A 104 15.28 -13.04 2.85
N THR A 105 14.90 -13.66 1.74
CA THR A 105 13.69 -14.45 1.51
C THR A 105 13.05 -15.01 2.77
N ARG A 106 11.94 -14.38 3.18
CA ARG A 106 10.88 -15.04 3.93
C ARG A 106 9.56 -14.50 3.40
N VAL A 107 8.70 -15.43 3.02
CA VAL A 107 7.33 -15.18 2.58
C VAL A 107 6.60 -14.55 3.76
N GLU A 108 6.36 -13.24 3.68
CA GLU A 108 5.41 -12.52 4.52
C GLU A 108 4.51 -11.72 3.59
N SER A 109 3.24 -12.10 3.58
CA SER A 109 2.16 -11.55 2.76
C SER A 109 1.98 -10.04 2.99
N PRO A 110 2.00 -9.22 1.93
CA PRO A 110 1.33 -7.93 1.98
C PRO A 110 -0.13 -8.16 1.60
N VAL A 111 -1.03 -7.95 2.56
CA VAL A 111 -2.46 -7.74 2.27
C VAL A 111 -2.58 -6.45 1.45
N GLY A 112 -2.48 -6.62 0.13
CA GLY A 112 -3.14 -5.84 -0.92
C GLY A 112 -4.09 -6.77 -1.67
N PRO A 113 -5.00 -6.25 -2.52
CA PRO A 113 -5.90 -7.12 -3.27
C PRO A 113 -5.03 -8.09 -4.06
N LEU A 114 -5.47 -9.34 -4.17
CA LEU A 114 -4.80 -10.46 -4.84
C LEU A 114 -3.62 -10.01 -5.66
N PRO A 115 -2.39 -10.37 -5.27
CA PRO A 115 -1.26 -9.80 -5.94
C PRO A 115 -1.28 -10.41 -7.36
N GLY A 116 -1.65 -9.59 -8.35
CA GLY A 116 -1.73 -9.99 -9.75
C GLY A 116 -3.10 -9.97 -10.44
N LEU A 117 -4.19 -9.47 -9.83
CA LEU A 117 -5.40 -9.11 -10.61
C LEU A 117 -5.53 -7.59 -10.72
N PRO A 118 -5.85 -7.05 -11.91
CA PRO A 118 -5.94 -5.61 -12.09
C PRO A 118 -7.29 -5.14 -11.57
N ILE A 119 -7.30 -3.89 -11.14
CA ILE A 119 -8.50 -3.11 -10.87
C ILE A 119 -8.98 -2.57 -12.23
N ALA A 120 -9.28 -3.45 -13.18
CA ALA A 120 -9.34 -3.04 -14.58
C ALA A 120 -10.64 -2.30 -14.92
N CYS A 121 -11.70 -2.46 -14.13
CA CYS A 121 -13.00 -1.92 -14.46
C CYS A 121 -13.31 -0.60 -13.74
N ALA A 122 -12.78 0.49 -14.29
CA ALA A 122 -13.10 1.85 -13.88
C ALA A 122 -13.43 2.73 -15.10
N LEU A 123 -14.72 2.87 -15.45
CA LEU A 123 -15.18 3.94 -16.36
C LEU A 123 -14.91 5.34 -15.75
N THR A 124 -14.75 5.40 -14.42
CA THR A 124 -14.37 6.60 -13.67
C THR A 124 -13.45 6.25 -12.48
N PRO A 125 -12.58 7.18 -12.02
CA PRO A 125 -11.66 6.93 -10.91
C PRO A 125 -12.33 6.52 -9.58
N SER A 126 -13.58 6.91 -9.34
CA SER A 126 -14.34 6.55 -8.14
C SER A 126 -14.89 5.12 -8.20
N ALA A 127 -15.37 4.69 -9.37
CA ALA A 127 -15.84 3.31 -9.57
C ALA A 127 -14.70 2.30 -9.44
N GLY A 128 -13.51 2.66 -9.96
CA GLY A 128 -12.30 1.86 -9.76
C GLY A 128 -11.98 1.67 -8.28
N LYS A 129 -12.00 2.74 -7.48
CA LYS A 129 -11.73 2.68 -6.02
C LYS A 129 -12.70 1.78 -5.26
N GLU A 130 -13.99 1.80 -5.61
CA GLU A 130 -14.99 0.94 -4.98
C GLU A 130 -14.72 -0.53 -5.31
N GLN A 131 -14.42 -0.83 -6.58
CA GLN A 131 -14.06 -2.18 -7.01
C GLN A 131 -12.79 -2.70 -6.31
N VAL A 132 -11.77 -1.84 -6.09
CA VAL A 132 -10.60 -2.19 -5.25
C VAL A 132 -11.03 -2.64 -3.87
N GLN A 133 -11.90 -1.86 -3.23
CA GLN A 133 -12.29 -2.11 -1.84
C GLN A 133 -13.09 -3.41 -1.72
N ARG A 134 -13.92 -3.73 -2.73
CA ARG A 134 -14.68 -4.98 -2.77
C ARG A 134 -13.76 -6.19 -2.89
N TRP A 135 -12.75 -6.16 -3.78
CA TRP A 135 -11.73 -7.21 -3.86
C TRP A 135 -10.95 -7.35 -2.55
N ARG A 136 -10.42 -6.25 -2.02
CA ARG A 136 -9.67 -6.26 -0.74
C ARG A 136 -10.47 -6.85 0.42
N ALA A 137 -11.73 -6.47 0.55
CA ALA A 137 -12.60 -6.99 1.61
C ALA A 137 -12.88 -8.48 1.43
N PHE A 138 -12.99 -8.96 0.19
CA PHE A 138 -13.14 -10.39 -0.08
C PHE A 138 -11.86 -11.17 0.23
N ASP A 139 -10.71 -10.63 -0.16
CA ASP A 139 -9.41 -11.26 0.07
C ASP A 139 -9.06 -11.34 1.55
N ASP A 140 -9.28 -10.26 2.31
CA ASP A 140 -9.04 -10.22 3.75
C ASP A 140 -9.85 -11.30 4.51
N GLU A 141 -11.05 -11.59 4.02
CA GLU A 141 -11.98 -12.52 4.66
C GLU A 141 -11.77 -13.98 4.21
N HIS A 142 -11.49 -14.20 2.92
CA HIS A 142 -11.53 -15.55 2.34
C HIS A 142 -10.20 -16.02 1.72
N LEU A 143 -9.21 -15.16 1.45
CA LEU A 143 -7.99 -15.60 0.76
C LEU A 143 -7.18 -16.57 1.62
N PHE A 144 -6.86 -17.72 1.02
CA PHE A 144 -6.05 -18.76 1.66
C PHE A 144 -4.67 -18.89 1.00
N GLU A 145 -4.61 -19.02 -0.33
CA GLU A 145 -3.36 -19.27 -1.06
C GLU A 145 -3.41 -18.70 -2.48
N VAL A 146 -2.24 -18.34 -3.02
CA VAL A 146 -2.10 -17.87 -4.40
C VAL A 146 -0.98 -18.65 -5.08
N GLU A 147 -1.33 -19.41 -6.11
CA GLU A 147 -0.40 -20.11 -6.97
C GLU A 147 -0.19 -19.33 -8.28
N ARG A 148 1.06 -19.02 -8.59
CA ARG A 148 1.44 -18.32 -9.82
C ARG A 148 2.27 -19.22 -10.73
N GLY A 149 1.74 -19.51 -11.91
CA GLY A 149 2.47 -20.14 -13.01
C GLY A 149 2.70 -19.17 -14.16
N GLU A 150 3.43 -19.62 -15.18
CA GLU A 150 3.78 -18.81 -16.35
C GLU A 150 2.56 -18.43 -17.20
N THR A 151 1.56 -19.31 -17.28
CA THR A 151 0.36 -19.15 -18.11
C THR A 151 -0.94 -19.27 -17.33
N ARG A 152 -0.84 -19.40 -16.00
CA ARG A 152 -1.98 -19.63 -15.12
C ARG A 152 -1.76 -19.03 -13.75
N LEU A 153 -2.74 -18.28 -13.27
CA LEU A 153 -2.87 -17.83 -11.88
C LEU A 153 -4.01 -18.61 -11.23
N VAL A 154 -3.78 -19.19 -10.06
CA VAL A 154 -4.83 -19.84 -9.26
C VAL A 154 -4.87 -19.20 -7.89
N VAL A 155 -6.05 -18.78 -7.48
CA VAL A 155 -6.30 -18.19 -6.17
C VAL A 155 -7.28 -19.06 -5.42
N HIS A 156 -6.91 -19.43 -4.20
CA HIS A 156 -7.67 -20.29 -3.32
C HIS A 156 -8.34 -19.46 -2.24
N TYR A 157 -9.65 -19.61 -2.11
CA TYR A 157 -10.45 -18.96 -1.09
C TYR A 157 -11.18 -19.98 -0.21
N ALA A 158 -11.32 -19.63 1.06
CA ALA A 158 -12.20 -20.31 1.98
C ALA A 158 -13.64 -20.31 1.45
N ARG A 159 -14.27 -21.48 1.45
CA ARG A 159 -15.68 -21.61 1.10
C ARG A 159 -16.56 -21.31 2.30
N THR A 160 -17.33 -20.24 2.19
CA THR A 160 -18.43 -19.86 3.08
C THR A 160 -19.76 -19.79 2.31
N ASP A 161 -20.89 -19.70 3.02
CA ASP A 161 -22.23 -19.72 2.42
C ASP A 161 -22.44 -18.65 1.32
N ASP A 162 -21.75 -17.51 1.41
CA ASP A 162 -21.90 -16.38 0.48
C ASP A 162 -20.67 -16.13 -0.40
N SER A 163 -19.52 -16.73 -0.05
CA SER A 163 -18.24 -16.52 -0.77
C SER A 163 -18.31 -16.80 -2.27
N ALA A 164 -19.01 -17.88 -2.67
CA ALA A 164 -19.10 -18.28 -4.08
C ALA A 164 -19.85 -17.23 -4.91
N GLN A 165 -20.93 -16.68 -4.38
CA GLN A 165 -21.71 -15.66 -5.08
C GLN A 165 -20.95 -14.33 -5.14
N ARG A 166 -20.36 -13.91 -4.02
CA ARG A 166 -19.52 -12.70 -3.97
C ARG A 166 -18.34 -12.76 -4.94
N LEU A 167 -17.67 -13.90 -5.05
CA LEU A 167 -16.58 -14.10 -6.00
C LEU A 167 -17.06 -14.01 -7.45
N ARG A 168 -18.22 -14.59 -7.77
CA ARG A 168 -18.82 -14.48 -9.12
C ARG A 168 -19.13 -13.04 -9.49
N ASP A 169 -19.68 -12.25 -8.57
CA ASP A 169 -20.01 -10.84 -8.83
C ASP A 169 -18.75 -9.99 -9.07
N LEU A 170 -17.68 -10.26 -8.31
CA LEU A 170 -16.37 -9.64 -8.48
C LEU A 170 -15.77 -9.98 -9.86
N VAL A 171 -15.71 -11.27 -10.19
CA VAL A 171 -15.16 -11.78 -11.46
C VAL A 171 -15.98 -11.33 -12.66
N ALA A 172 -17.31 -11.28 -12.57
CA ALA A 172 -18.16 -10.80 -13.65
C ALA A 172 -17.75 -9.38 -14.07
N THR A 173 -17.56 -8.50 -13.08
CA THR A 173 -17.12 -7.12 -13.31
C THR A 173 -15.73 -7.07 -13.95
N GLU A 174 -14.77 -7.85 -13.46
CA GLU A 174 -13.41 -7.85 -14.03
C GLU A 174 -13.35 -8.47 -15.43
N SER A 175 -14.11 -9.54 -15.68
CA SER A 175 -14.09 -10.26 -16.96
C SER A 175 -14.62 -9.43 -18.14
N GLU A 176 -15.49 -8.45 -17.88
CA GLU A 176 -15.93 -7.48 -18.88
C GLU A 176 -14.76 -6.58 -19.34
N CYS A 177 -13.88 -6.18 -18.43
CA CYS A 177 -12.74 -5.31 -18.72
C CYS A 177 -11.46 -6.06 -19.11
N CYS A 178 -11.26 -7.26 -18.57
CA CYS A 178 -10.11 -8.13 -18.79
C CYS A 178 -10.47 -9.36 -19.61
N SER A 179 -11.26 -9.16 -20.67
CA SER A 179 -11.67 -10.23 -21.60
C SER A 179 -10.51 -10.84 -22.41
N PHE A 180 -9.30 -10.29 -22.27
CA PHE A 180 -8.08 -10.82 -22.90
C PHE A 180 -7.50 -12.05 -22.18
N VAL A 181 -7.93 -12.35 -20.95
CA VAL A 181 -7.61 -13.60 -20.25
C VAL A 181 -8.88 -14.42 -20.01
N ASP A 182 -8.72 -15.73 -19.82
CA ASP A 182 -9.81 -16.62 -19.44
C ASP A 182 -10.00 -16.61 -17.93
N TRP A 183 -11.23 -16.32 -17.49
CA TRP A 183 -11.62 -16.28 -16.08
C TRP A 183 -12.52 -17.47 -15.79
N ARG A 184 -12.14 -18.31 -14.83
CA ARG A 184 -12.92 -19.47 -14.41
C ARG A 184 -12.95 -19.56 -12.90
N ILE A 185 -14.15 -19.73 -12.35
CA ILE A 185 -14.32 -20.10 -10.94
C ILE A 185 -14.56 -21.61 -10.90
N ASP A 186 -13.74 -22.31 -10.14
CA ASP A 186 -13.85 -23.73 -9.87
C ASP A 186 -14.35 -23.90 -8.43
N ASP A 187 -15.59 -24.37 -8.32
CA ASP A 187 -16.30 -24.61 -7.08
C ASP A 187 -16.64 -26.09 -6.85
N ASP A 188 -15.96 -27.01 -7.54
CA ASP A 188 -16.08 -28.47 -7.30
C ASP A 188 -15.19 -28.94 -6.13
N HIS A 189 -14.27 -28.09 -5.64
CA HIS A 189 -13.35 -28.41 -4.55
C HIS A 189 -13.88 -27.99 -3.17
N ASP A 190 -13.29 -28.51 -2.09
CA ASP A 190 -13.59 -28.07 -0.72
C ASP A 190 -13.36 -26.56 -0.55
N ASP A 191 -12.38 -26.01 -1.25
CA ASP A 191 -12.09 -24.59 -1.39
C ASP A 191 -12.68 -24.00 -2.69
N LEU A 192 -12.83 -22.67 -2.75
CA LEU A 192 -13.21 -21.96 -3.98
C LEU A 192 -11.96 -21.51 -4.70
N ARG A 193 -11.86 -21.81 -6.01
CA ARG A 193 -10.67 -21.46 -6.79
C ARG A 193 -11.01 -20.50 -7.91
N LEU A 194 -10.37 -19.34 -7.93
CA LEU A 194 -10.35 -18.48 -9.10
C LEU A 194 -9.14 -18.86 -9.95
N VAL A 195 -9.40 -19.34 -11.16
CA VAL A 195 -8.41 -19.68 -12.17
C VAL A 195 -8.43 -18.62 -13.25
N VAL A 196 -7.28 -18.00 -13.48
CA VAL A 196 -7.08 -17.06 -14.58
C VAL A 196 -6.00 -17.59 -15.52
N THR A 197 -6.33 -17.76 -16.80
CA THR A 197 -5.42 -18.35 -17.80
C THR A 197 -5.14 -17.33 -18.91
N GLY A 198 -3.88 -17.19 -19.28
CA GLY A 198 -3.44 -16.25 -20.33
C GLY A 198 -1.98 -16.48 -20.71
N THR A 199 -1.48 -15.68 -21.64
CA THR A 199 -0.03 -15.63 -21.91
C THR A 199 0.70 -14.93 -20.75
N PRO A 200 2.02 -15.13 -20.59
CA PRO A 200 2.78 -14.42 -19.57
C PRO A 200 2.62 -12.90 -19.66
N ASP A 201 2.58 -12.33 -20.87
CA ASP A 201 2.36 -10.89 -21.08
C ASP A 201 0.95 -10.45 -20.68
N GLN A 202 -0.07 -11.26 -20.95
CA GLN A 202 -1.45 -10.98 -20.53
C GLN A 202 -1.59 -11.05 -19.01
N LEU A 203 -1.01 -12.08 -18.38
CA LEU A 203 -0.99 -12.19 -16.92
C LEU A 203 -0.10 -11.12 -16.26
N ALA A 204 0.94 -10.63 -16.92
CA ALA A 204 1.71 -9.48 -16.46
C ALA A 204 0.92 -8.17 -16.59
N ALA A 205 0.10 -8.03 -17.65
CA ALA A 205 -0.80 -6.88 -17.84
C ALA A 205 -1.96 -6.84 -16.83
N LEU A 206 -2.26 -7.97 -16.18
CA LEU A 206 -3.11 -8.02 -14.99
C LEU A 206 -2.44 -7.37 -13.75
N GLY A 207 -1.10 -7.31 -13.70
CA GLY A 207 -0.31 -6.84 -12.57
C GLY A 207 0.38 -5.50 -12.80
N VAL A 208 -0.35 -4.46 -13.21
CA VAL A 208 0.27 -3.14 -13.40
C VAL A 208 0.58 -2.48 -12.06
N GLY A 209 1.81 -2.69 -11.59
CA GLY A 209 2.57 -1.80 -10.69
C GLY A 209 2.40 -2.06 -9.21
#